data_AF-M0R8D6-F1
#
_entry.id   AF-M0R8D6-F1
#
_cell.length_a   1.000
_cell.length_b   1.000
_cell.length_c   1.000
_cell.angle_alpha   90.00
_cell.angle_beta   90.00
_cell.angle_gamma   90.00
#
_symmetry.space_group_name_H-M   'P 1'
#
loop_
_entity.id
_entity.type
_entity.pdbx_description
1 polymer ?
#
loop_
_entity_poly.entity_id
_entity_poly.type
_entity_poly.pdbx_seq_one_letter_code
_entity_poly.pdbx_strand_id
1 'polypeptide(L)'
;MKKLCAFTIAFLILKFSLILFHLTEPSCFWRIKNSEETDGDLRSDCGFVLFTFEEPIEENFYNQLINFRISARKYEFFLVMFFATDEINKNPYLLPNMSLIFSLGDRMCKDTLGVLDQIYSQKNHSWHFINYVCGLERRCDIGLTGPSWTTSLKLAMDSRTPKVFFGPLNSNLRDHEQFPYVHQIAIKDTRLPHGMVSLMLQFGWTWVGLIISDNDQGIQFLSDLREEMQRHGICLAFVNMIPETMQIYMTKAKIYDQQLITSSAKVVIIYGEMNSTLEVSFRRWAYLGEQRIWVTNSQWDVIINKTDFSLDFFHGTVTFAHHHSGMTIFRNVMQTISTSKYPVDISQSMLGWNHFNCSISDNRHSKMDHFTFNNTLEWLALHKFDMVLSEEGYNLYNAVYAVAHTYHELILQQVESQKVSKHKGLFTDCQQVASLLKTRVFTNPVGELVNMNHRENQCAEYDIFIIWNFPQGLGLKVKIASYFPCFPHDQQLRISEDLEWATEGTLIWNSVRGVQMINMPTQSRPTASKEL
;
A
#
# COMPACT_ATOMS: atom_id res chain seq x y z
N MET A 1 20.75 -20.18 -25.53
CA MET A 1 19.75 -20.04 -26.62
C MET A 1 18.91 -21.31 -26.86
N LYS A 2 19.46 -22.47 -27.28
CA LYS A 2 18.64 -23.69 -27.52
C LYS A 2 17.88 -24.25 -26.29
N LYS A 3 18.43 -24.11 -25.08
CA LYS A 3 17.76 -24.51 -23.81
C LYS A 3 16.67 -23.52 -23.33
N LEU A 4 16.74 -22.25 -23.76
CA LEU A 4 15.76 -21.20 -23.44
C LEU A 4 14.48 -21.34 -24.29
N CYS A 5 14.65 -21.79 -25.54
CA CYS A 5 13.56 -22.07 -26.48
C CYS A 5 12.76 -23.33 -26.11
N ALA A 6 13.43 -24.36 -25.56
CA ALA A 6 12.73 -25.54 -25.04
C ALA A 6 11.94 -25.22 -23.75
N PHE A 7 12.40 -24.25 -22.95
CA PHE A 7 11.75 -23.78 -21.73
C PHE A 7 10.48 -22.96 -22.03
N THR A 8 10.54 -22.04 -23.00
CA THR A 8 9.34 -21.31 -23.44
C THR A 8 8.29 -22.26 -23.99
N ILE A 9 8.67 -23.23 -24.82
CA ILE A 9 7.71 -24.17 -25.43
C ILE A 9 7.09 -25.12 -24.39
N ALA A 10 7.85 -25.68 -23.46
CA ALA A 10 7.29 -26.59 -22.44
C ALA A 10 6.50 -25.86 -21.33
N PHE A 11 6.91 -24.64 -20.95
CA PHE A 11 6.23 -23.83 -19.92
C PHE A 11 4.94 -23.16 -20.46
N LEU A 12 4.91 -22.79 -21.74
CA LEU A 12 3.71 -22.27 -22.41
C LEU A 12 2.63 -23.35 -22.59
N ILE A 13 3.00 -24.64 -22.70
CA ILE A 13 2.05 -25.73 -22.97
C ILE A 13 1.42 -26.30 -21.69
N LEU A 14 2.12 -26.32 -20.54
CA LEU A 14 1.70 -27.20 -19.43
C LEU A 14 0.99 -26.56 -18.22
N LYS A 15 0.98 -25.23 -18.05
CA LYS A 15 0.34 -24.62 -16.85
C LYS A 15 -0.34 -23.27 -17.05
N PHE A 16 0.08 -22.47 -18.02
CA PHE A 16 -0.46 -21.11 -18.19
C PHE A 16 -1.86 -21.11 -18.80
N SER A 17 -2.14 -22.04 -19.73
CA SER A 17 -3.46 -22.19 -20.35
C SER A 17 -4.50 -22.62 -19.32
N LEU A 18 -4.24 -23.59 -18.45
CA LEU A 18 -5.25 -24.14 -17.54
C LEU A 18 -5.73 -23.16 -16.46
N ILE A 19 -4.91 -22.18 -16.06
CA ILE A 19 -5.25 -21.21 -15.00
C ILE A 19 -5.97 -19.96 -15.57
N LEU A 20 -5.65 -19.57 -16.81
CA LEU A 20 -6.25 -18.41 -17.48
C LEU A 20 -7.46 -18.76 -18.38
N PHE A 21 -7.64 -20.02 -18.76
CA PHE A 21 -8.73 -20.42 -19.66
C PHE A 21 -10.13 -20.24 -19.07
N HIS A 22 -10.24 -20.04 -17.76
CA HIS A 22 -11.53 -20.02 -17.09
C HIS A 22 -11.92 -18.65 -16.55
N LEU A 23 -10.97 -17.78 -16.18
CA LEU A 23 -11.27 -16.49 -15.55
C LEU A 23 -12.20 -15.57 -16.39
N THR A 24 -13.43 -15.37 -15.94
CA THR A 24 -14.41 -14.40 -16.43
C THR A 24 -14.13 -13.03 -15.79
N GLU A 25 -13.80 -12.04 -16.62
CA GLU A 25 -13.40 -10.67 -16.24
C GLU A 25 -12.35 -10.49 -15.11
N PRO A 26 -11.24 -11.23 -15.10
CA PRO A 26 -10.16 -11.01 -14.13
C PRO A 26 -9.50 -9.63 -14.30
N SER A 27 -9.47 -8.85 -13.22
CA SER A 27 -8.55 -7.70 -13.10
C SER A 27 -7.13 -8.24 -12.89
N CYS A 28 -6.33 -8.30 -13.96
CA CYS A 28 -4.93 -8.68 -13.89
C CYS A 28 -4.00 -7.48 -13.97
N PHE A 29 -2.84 -7.65 -13.35
CA PHE A 29 -1.77 -6.67 -13.33
C PHE A 29 -0.43 -7.38 -13.55
N TRP A 30 0.47 -6.76 -14.30
CA TRP A 30 1.82 -7.26 -14.51
C TRP A 30 2.84 -6.19 -14.14
N ARG A 31 4.08 -6.60 -13.90
CA ARG A 31 5.23 -5.71 -13.73
C ARG A 31 6.53 -6.38 -14.13
N ILE A 32 7.56 -5.60 -14.41
CA ILE A 32 8.94 -6.07 -14.54
C ILE A 32 9.80 -5.27 -13.56
N LYS A 33 10.47 -5.94 -12.62
CA LYS A 33 11.40 -5.30 -11.69
C LYS A 33 12.84 -5.58 -12.11
N ASN A 34 13.69 -4.56 -12.11
CA ASN A 34 15.12 -4.71 -12.40
C ASN A 34 15.87 -5.27 -11.18
N SER A 35 16.74 -6.26 -11.41
CA SER A 35 17.56 -6.92 -10.38
C SER A 35 18.70 -6.05 -9.82
N GLU A 36 19.01 -4.93 -10.47
CA GLU A 36 20.11 -4.02 -10.12
C GLU A 36 19.70 -2.84 -9.22
N GLU A 37 18.46 -2.77 -8.75
CA GLU A 37 18.11 -1.83 -7.68
C GLU A 37 18.74 -2.28 -6.35
N THR A 38 20.05 -2.06 -6.21
CA THR A 38 20.81 -2.15 -4.96
C THR A 38 20.78 -0.85 -4.15
N ASP A 39 20.03 0.17 -4.62
CA ASP A 39 19.76 1.37 -3.81
C ASP A 39 18.92 0.94 -2.60
N GLY A 40 19.49 1.14 -1.41
CA GLY A 40 19.02 0.60 -0.14
C GLY A 40 17.51 0.59 0.03
N ASP A 41 17.00 -0.57 0.44
CA ASP A 41 15.59 -0.90 0.69
C ASP A 41 14.99 -0.15 1.88
N LEU A 42 14.96 1.17 1.80
CA LEU A 42 14.24 2.03 2.74
C LEU A 42 13.26 2.88 1.95
N ARG A 43 11.99 2.81 2.35
CA ARG A 43 10.90 3.59 1.79
C ARG A 43 11.32 5.04 1.69
N SER A 44 11.26 5.57 0.48
CA SER A 44 11.93 6.82 0.20
C SER A 44 10.97 7.97 0.47
N ASP A 45 10.97 8.45 1.72
CA ASP A 45 10.10 9.54 2.16
C ASP A 45 10.18 10.76 1.27
N CYS A 46 9.04 11.45 1.18
CA CYS A 46 8.85 12.65 0.43
C CYS A 46 8.05 13.68 1.23
N GLY A 47 8.40 14.94 1.00
CA GLY A 47 7.71 16.06 1.60
C GLY A 47 7.50 17.16 0.58
N PHE A 48 6.26 17.63 0.51
CA PHE A 48 5.82 18.66 -0.41
C PHE A 48 5.26 19.83 0.40
N VAL A 49 5.36 21.04 -0.12
CA VAL A 49 4.71 22.22 0.46
C VAL A 49 3.80 22.80 -0.60
N LEU A 50 2.52 22.94 -0.28
CA LEU A 50 1.50 23.44 -1.19
C LEU A 50 1.09 24.84 -0.81
N PHE A 51 0.86 25.65 -1.85
CA PHE A 51 0.53 27.05 -1.68
C PHE A 51 -0.18 27.59 -2.92
N THR A 52 -0.98 28.66 -2.75
CA THR A 52 -1.78 29.26 -3.82
C THR A 52 -1.09 30.46 -4.48
N PHE A 53 -1.36 30.68 -5.77
CA PHE A 53 -0.82 31.81 -6.55
C PHE A 53 -1.94 32.42 -7.40
N GLU A 54 -1.96 33.74 -7.58
CA GLU A 54 -3.04 34.41 -8.33
C GLU A 54 -2.91 34.27 -9.86
N GLU A 55 -1.72 33.92 -10.37
CA GLU A 55 -1.50 33.81 -11.81
C GLU A 55 -1.53 32.35 -12.30
N PRO A 56 -1.85 32.12 -13.58
CA PRO A 56 -1.70 30.82 -14.20
C PRO A 56 -0.24 30.38 -14.19
N ILE A 57 -0.02 29.08 -14.01
CA ILE A 57 1.31 28.48 -14.00
C ILE A 57 1.86 28.44 -15.42
N GLU A 58 3.07 28.96 -15.64
CA GLU A 58 3.78 28.79 -16.91
C GLU A 58 4.10 27.31 -17.17
N GLU A 59 4.04 26.89 -18.42
CA GLU A 59 4.19 25.48 -18.83
C GLU A 59 5.53 24.84 -18.37
N ASN A 60 6.58 25.65 -18.16
CA ASN A 60 7.91 25.22 -17.73
C ASN A 60 8.21 25.42 -16.23
N PHE A 61 7.24 25.84 -15.42
CA PHE A 61 7.46 26.20 -14.01
C PHE A 61 8.15 25.07 -13.22
N TYR A 62 7.70 23.83 -13.40
CA TYR A 62 8.24 22.67 -12.67
C TYR A 62 9.59 22.17 -13.20
N ASN A 63 9.91 22.43 -14.47
CA ASN A 63 11.21 22.08 -15.06
C ASN A 63 12.35 22.87 -14.39
N GLN A 64 12.07 24.08 -13.88
CA GLN A 64 13.03 24.89 -13.15
C GLN A 64 13.18 24.46 -11.68
N LEU A 65 12.12 23.94 -11.06
CA LEU A 65 12.09 23.56 -9.65
C LEU A 65 12.67 22.17 -9.38
N ILE A 66 12.61 21.26 -10.35
CA ILE A 66 13.06 19.87 -10.20
C ILE A 66 14.26 19.64 -11.12
N ASN A 67 15.45 20.03 -10.63
CA ASN A 67 16.71 19.90 -11.36
C ASN A 67 17.58 18.73 -10.85
N PHE A 68 16.96 17.68 -10.31
CA PHE A 68 17.68 16.50 -9.83
C PHE A 68 17.00 15.20 -10.27
N ARG A 69 17.79 14.13 -10.33
CA ARG A 69 17.29 12.80 -10.70
C ARG A 69 16.34 12.27 -9.62
N ILE A 70 15.07 12.10 -9.97
CA ILE A 70 14.09 11.41 -9.13
C ILE A 70 14.42 9.91 -9.14
N SER A 71 14.40 9.27 -7.97
CA SER A 71 14.54 7.81 -7.86
C SER A 71 13.26 7.13 -8.34
N ALA A 72 13.38 6.03 -9.08
CA ALA A 72 12.27 5.23 -9.63
C ALA A 72 11.12 5.02 -8.63
N ARG A 73 11.45 4.73 -7.37
CA ARG A 73 10.49 4.47 -6.28
C ARG A 73 9.66 5.70 -5.86
N LYS A 74 10.02 6.91 -6.30
CA LYS A 74 9.32 8.17 -5.99
C LYS A 74 8.48 8.70 -7.15
N TYR A 75 8.60 8.12 -8.34
CA TYR A 75 7.95 8.66 -9.54
C TYR A 75 6.44 8.78 -9.35
N GLU A 76 5.84 7.77 -8.71
CA GLU A 76 4.41 7.77 -8.42
C GLU A 76 3.98 9.02 -7.63
N PHE A 77 4.68 9.38 -6.54
CA PHE A 77 4.33 10.55 -5.74
C PHE A 77 4.44 11.85 -6.52
N PHE A 78 5.46 11.99 -7.38
CA PHE A 78 5.59 13.17 -8.24
C PHE A 78 4.48 13.23 -9.29
N LEU A 79 4.16 12.10 -9.94
CA LEU A 79 3.07 12.01 -10.91
C LEU A 79 1.74 12.38 -10.27
N VAL A 80 1.45 11.88 -9.07
CA VAL A 80 0.26 12.24 -8.30
C VAL A 80 0.21 13.73 -8.01
N MET A 81 1.32 14.33 -7.55
CA MET A 81 1.39 15.76 -7.26
C MET A 81 1.12 16.61 -8.51
N PHE A 82 1.76 16.30 -9.64
CA PHE A 82 1.53 17.02 -10.90
C PHE A 82 0.11 16.87 -11.40
N PHE A 83 -0.43 15.65 -11.33
CA PHE A 83 -1.77 15.38 -11.80
C PHE A 83 -2.81 16.10 -10.95
N ALA A 84 -2.77 15.92 -9.63
CA ALA A 84 -3.75 16.50 -8.72
C ALA A 84 -3.77 18.03 -8.83
N THR A 85 -2.61 18.69 -8.86
CA THR A 85 -2.58 20.14 -9.01
C THR A 85 -3.05 20.62 -10.39
N ASP A 86 -2.68 19.94 -11.48
CA ASP A 86 -3.17 20.28 -12.83
C ASP A 86 -4.69 20.10 -12.95
N GLU A 87 -5.25 19.03 -12.37
CA GLU A 87 -6.68 18.79 -12.32
C GLU A 87 -7.42 19.89 -11.53
N ILE A 88 -6.92 20.23 -10.34
CA ILE A 88 -7.48 21.30 -9.50
C ILE A 88 -7.42 22.65 -10.23
N ASN A 89 -6.29 22.99 -10.85
CA ASN A 89 -6.11 24.28 -11.52
C ASN A 89 -6.96 24.43 -12.78
N LYS A 90 -7.39 23.32 -13.38
CA LYS A 90 -8.35 23.31 -14.51
C LYS A 90 -9.81 23.34 -14.05
N ASN A 91 -10.08 23.14 -12.76
CA ASN A 91 -11.43 23.10 -12.23
C ASN A 91 -11.97 24.53 -11.99
N PRO A 92 -13.02 24.97 -12.70
CA PRO A 92 -13.54 26.32 -12.53
C PRO A 92 -14.29 26.53 -11.19
N TYR A 93 -14.65 25.44 -10.49
CA TYR A 93 -15.41 25.49 -9.24
C TYR A 93 -14.53 25.41 -7.99
N LEU A 94 -13.30 24.92 -8.12
CA LEU A 94 -12.35 24.78 -7.02
C LEU A 94 -11.15 25.70 -7.26
N LEU A 95 -10.92 26.62 -6.32
CA LEU A 95 -9.89 27.67 -6.45
C LEU A 95 -10.00 28.55 -7.73
N PRO A 96 -11.16 29.18 -8.00
CA PRO A 96 -11.32 30.00 -9.20
C PRO A 96 -10.35 31.19 -9.22
N ASN A 97 -9.70 31.42 -10.38
CA ASN A 97 -8.67 32.44 -10.60
C ASN A 97 -7.46 32.32 -9.65
N MET A 98 -7.19 31.11 -9.15
CA MET A 98 -6.04 30.81 -8.31
C MET A 98 -5.42 29.51 -8.79
N SER A 99 -4.10 29.44 -8.82
CA SER A 99 -3.35 28.22 -9.08
C SER A 99 -2.85 27.63 -7.76
N LEU A 100 -3.07 26.34 -7.54
CA LEU A 100 -2.40 25.53 -6.54
C LEU A 100 -1.07 25.04 -7.10
N ILE A 101 0.02 25.39 -6.42
CA ILE A 101 1.37 24.96 -6.74
C ILE A 101 1.98 24.22 -5.56
N PHE A 102 3.01 23.43 -5.86
CA PHE A 102 3.78 22.73 -4.84
C PHE A 102 5.27 22.96 -5.07
N SER A 103 6.01 23.02 -3.97
CA SER A 103 7.47 22.94 -3.97
C SER A 103 7.90 21.72 -3.16
N LEU A 104 9.14 21.30 -3.39
CA LEU A 104 9.79 20.32 -2.53
C LEU A 104 10.25 21.03 -1.26
N GLY A 105 9.95 20.43 -0.10
CA GLY A 105 10.59 20.89 1.12
C GLY A 105 12.10 20.69 1.02
N ASP A 106 12.90 21.60 1.57
CA ASP A 106 14.37 21.50 1.51
C ASP A 106 14.84 20.14 2.04
N ARG A 107 15.60 19.39 1.21
CA ARG A 107 16.06 17.99 1.44
C ARG A 107 14.96 16.93 1.67
N MET A 108 13.68 17.30 1.53
CA MET A 108 12.58 16.34 1.53
C MET A 108 12.58 15.61 0.19
N CYS A 109 12.40 14.29 0.19
CA CYS A 109 12.71 13.41 -0.95
C CYS A 109 14.20 13.10 -1.22
N LYS A 110 15.15 13.41 -0.32
CA LYS A 110 16.57 13.00 -0.49
C LYS A 110 17.20 12.63 0.87
N ASP A 111 17.10 11.35 1.24
CA ASP A 111 17.56 10.79 2.53
C ASP A 111 17.12 11.61 3.77
N THR A 112 15.81 11.84 3.86
CA THR A 112 15.21 12.71 4.88
C THR A 112 15.49 12.20 6.30
N LEU A 113 15.56 10.88 6.48
CA LEU A 113 15.78 10.25 7.79
C LEU A 113 17.24 10.37 8.25
N GLY A 114 18.22 10.15 7.37
CA GLY A 114 19.65 10.34 7.67
C GLY A 114 20.01 11.79 7.97
N VAL A 115 19.41 12.75 7.25
CA VAL A 115 19.58 14.18 7.54
C VAL A 115 18.96 14.56 8.88
N LEU A 116 17.75 14.10 9.19
CA LEU A 116 17.11 14.37 10.48
C LEU A 116 17.89 13.73 11.63
N ASP A 117 18.38 12.50 11.48
CA ASP A 117 19.22 11.85 12.50
C ASP A 117 20.54 12.59 12.72
N GLN A 118 21.14 13.12 11.66
CA GLN A 118 22.32 13.99 11.79
C GLN A 118 22.00 15.29 12.53
N ILE A 119 20.85 15.90 12.26
CA ILE A 119 20.40 17.13 12.93
C ILE A 119 20.11 16.86 14.42
N TYR A 120 19.40 15.78 14.75
CA TYR A 120 19.01 15.45 16.13
C TYR A 120 20.14 14.81 16.96
N SER A 121 21.15 14.18 16.33
CA SER A 121 22.32 13.60 17.03
C SER A 121 23.40 14.62 17.38
N GLN A 122 23.42 15.79 16.73
CA GLN A 122 24.28 16.90 17.11
C GLN A 122 23.75 17.53 18.41
N LYS A 123 24.25 17.02 19.55
CA LYS A 123 23.96 17.38 20.94
C LYS A 123 24.12 18.87 21.34
N ASN A 124 24.27 19.81 20.40
CA ASN A 124 24.25 21.24 20.69
C ASN A 124 22.90 21.84 20.30
N HIS A 125 22.10 22.10 21.34
CA HIS A 125 20.91 22.94 21.29
C HIS A 125 21.11 24.18 20.41
N SER A 126 20.06 24.51 19.64
CA SER A 126 19.86 25.72 18.81
C SER A 126 20.09 25.61 17.30
N TRP A 127 19.69 24.51 16.67
CA TRP A 127 18.98 24.70 15.39
C TRP A 127 17.52 24.93 15.70
N HIS A 128 17.20 26.16 16.09
CA HIS A 128 15.86 26.65 15.79
C HIS A 128 15.73 26.47 14.28
N PHE A 129 14.74 25.71 13.78
CA PHE A 129 14.20 26.04 12.47
C PHE A 129 13.90 27.53 12.56
N ILE A 130 14.74 28.36 11.94
CA ILE A 130 14.68 29.81 12.14
C ILE A 130 13.33 30.24 11.56
N ASN A 131 12.31 30.32 12.41
CA ASN A 131 10.97 30.85 12.11
C ASN A 131 11.01 32.38 12.01
N TYR A 132 12.19 32.94 11.77
CA TYR A 132 12.44 34.35 11.61
C TYR A 132 13.39 34.57 10.44
N VAL A 133 12.91 34.32 9.23
CA VAL A 133 13.46 34.99 8.06
C VAL A 133 12.86 36.40 8.06
N CYS A 134 13.64 37.37 8.51
CA CYS A 134 13.26 38.77 8.50
C CYS A 134 13.13 39.23 7.04
N GLY A 135 11.94 39.59 6.58
CA GLY A 135 11.72 40.22 5.27
C GLY A 135 10.90 39.44 4.24
N LEU A 136 10.54 38.18 4.50
CA LEU A 136 9.50 37.47 3.71
C LEU A 136 8.17 37.57 4.47
N GLU A 137 7.08 37.93 3.79
CA GLU A 137 5.73 37.86 4.38
C GLU A 137 5.53 36.45 4.97
N ARG A 138 5.21 36.35 6.27
CA ARG A 138 5.06 35.07 6.96
C ARG A 138 3.90 34.30 6.35
N ARG A 139 4.21 33.32 5.52
CA ARG A 139 3.24 32.48 4.84
C ARG A 139 3.01 31.18 5.59
N CYS A 140 1.75 30.81 5.77
CA CYS A 140 1.33 29.56 6.37
C CYS A 140 0.91 28.55 5.29
N ASP A 141 1.90 27.85 4.78
CA ASP A 141 1.70 26.82 3.76
C ASP A 141 1.49 25.44 4.39
N ILE A 142 0.68 24.62 3.71
CA ILE A 142 0.38 23.27 4.18
C ILE A 142 1.44 22.32 3.61
N GLY A 143 2.12 21.61 4.51
CA GLY A 143 3.06 20.55 4.13
C GLY A 143 2.36 19.21 3.95
N LEU A 144 2.83 18.39 3.01
CA LEU A 144 2.54 16.97 2.93
C LEU A 144 3.78 16.19 3.32
N THR A 145 3.65 15.12 4.10
CA THR A 145 4.78 14.30 4.56
C THR A 145 4.43 12.82 4.57
N GLY A 146 5.41 11.97 4.32
CA GLY A 146 5.24 10.52 4.37
C GLY A 146 6.08 9.79 3.33
N PRO A 147 5.89 8.48 3.19
CA PRO A 147 4.94 7.65 3.93
C PRO A 147 5.42 7.14 5.29
N SER A 148 6.68 7.37 5.68
CA SER A 148 7.19 6.98 7.01
C SER A 148 6.62 7.88 8.11
N TRP A 149 6.01 7.24 9.11
CA TRP A 149 5.51 7.95 10.29
C TRP A 149 6.66 8.51 11.13
N THR A 150 7.80 7.82 11.23
CA THR A 150 8.97 8.26 12.03
C THR A 150 9.58 9.55 11.48
N THR A 151 9.73 9.62 10.16
CA THR A 151 10.19 10.84 9.46
C THR A 151 9.19 11.97 9.66
N SER A 152 7.90 11.69 9.47
CA SER A 152 6.83 12.66 9.61
C SER A 152 6.72 13.20 11.04
N LEU A 153 6.92 12.33 12.04
CA LEU A 153 6.96 12.69 13.46
C LEU A 153 8.10 13.67 13.75
N LYS A 154 9.33 13.36 13.31
CA LYS A 154 10.50 14.24 13.48
C LYS A 154 10.26 15.61 12.83
N LEU A 155 9.67 15.63 11.64
CA LEU A 155 9.31 16.87 10.94
C LEU A 155 8.19 17.65 11.62
N ALA A 156 7.34 16.97 12.39
CA ALA A 156 6.22 17.56 13.10
C ALA A 156 6.60 18.16 14.46
N MET A 157 7.56 17.55 15.17
CA MET A 157 7.93 17.90 16.55
C MET A 157 8.21 19.40 16.76
N ASP A 158 8.79 20.07 15.75
CA ASP A 158 9.17 21.49 15.83
C ASP A 158 8.40 22.40 14.85
N SER A 159 7.33 21.89 14.22
CA SER A 159 6.63 22.63 13.18
C SER A 159 5.36 23.32 13.68
N ARG A 160 5.25 24.62 13.38
CA ARG A 160 4.03 25.42 13.62
C ARG A 160 3.17 25.57 12.36
N THR A 161 3.51 24.87 11.29
CA THR A 161 2.75 24.87 10.04
C THR A 161 1.96 23.58 9.90
N PRO A 162 0.70 23.65 9.40
CA PRO A 162 -0.13 22.48 9.19
C PRO A 162 0.56 21.47 8.26
N LYS A 163 0.48 20.18 8.62
CA LYS A 163 0.98 19.07 7.83
C LYS A 163 -0.07 17.99 7.66
N VAL A 164 -0.18 17.44 6.46
CA VAL A 164 -0.96 16.24 6.17
C VAL A 164 -0.02 15.07 5.90
N PHE A 165 -0.12 14.04 6.73
CA PHE A 165 0.59 12.80 6.58
C PHE A 165 -0.17 11.87 5.63
N PHE A 166 0.48 11.39 4.57
CA PHE A 166 -0.13 10.54 3.54
C PHE A 166 0.24 9.05 3.63
N GLY A 167 1.02 8.66 4.64
CA GLY A 167 1.31 7.26 4.92
C GLY A 167 0.21 6.52 5.69
N PRO A 168 0.43 5.23 6.02
CA PRO A 168 -0.52 4.43 6.80
C PRO A 168 -0.83 5.03 8.16
N LEU A 169 -2.09 4.99 8.58
CA LEU A 169 -2.56 5.66 9.79
C LEU A 169 -1.85 5.15 11.07
N ASN A 170 -1.10 6.01 11.76
CA ASN A 170 -0.30 5.63 12.91
C ASN A 170 -0.79 6.28 14.22
N SER A 171 -0.83 5.51 15.31
CA SER A 171 -1.26 5.98 16.65
C SER A 171 -0.36 7.08 17.20
N ASN A 172 0.95 7.02 16.94
CA ASN A 172 1.94 7.98 17.45
C ASN A 172 1.75 9.39 16.89
N LEU A 173 1.03 9.53 15.77
CA LEU A 173 0.70 10.82 15.14
C LEU A 173 -0.72 11.30 15.49
N ARG A 174 -1.44 10.63 16.40
CA ARG A 174 -2.81 11.01 16.80
C ARG A 174 -2.88 11.96 18.00
N ASP A 175 -1.83 12.03 18.80
CA ASP A 175 -1.81 12.91 19.96
C ASP A 175 -1.84 14.37 19.49
N HIS A 176 -3.03 14.97 19.52
CA HIS A 176 -3.25 16.35 19.11
C HIS A 176 -2.80 17.38 20.15
N GLU A 177 -2.52 16.96 21.39
CA GLU A 177 -1.88 17.83 22.38
C GLU A 177 -0.40 17.99 22.04
N GLN A 178 0.25 16.89 21.64
CA GLN A 178 1.65 16.89 21.23
C GLN A 178 1.85 17.42 19.79
N PHE A 179 0.93 17.10 18.87
CA PHE A 179 1.03 17.43 17.44
C PHE A 179 -0.23 18.15 16.91
N PRO A 180 -0.52 19.38 17.37
CA PRO A 180 -1.75 20.11 17.02
C PRO A 180 -1.86 20.47 15.53
N TYR A 181 -0.74 20.50 14.81
CA TYR A 181 -0.66 20.86 13.39
C TYR A 181 -0.53 19.65 12.44
N VAL A 182 -0.58 18.42 12.96
CA VAL A 182 -0.47 17.20 12.13
C VAL A 182 -1.83 16.54 11.97
N HIS A 183 -2.17 16.24 10.73
CA HIS A 183 -3.36 15.50 10.34
C HIS A 183 -2.94 14.33 9.45
N GLN A 184 -3.62 13.19 9.49
CA GLN A 184 -3.21 11.99 8.74
C GLN A 184 -4.29 11.62 7.74
N ILE A 185 -4.11 11.73 6.42
CA ILE A 185 -5.18 11.51 5.43
C ILE A 185 -5.73 10.08 5.42
N ALA A 186 -4.93 9.10 5.82
CA ALA A 186 -5.32 7.69 5.81
C ALA A 186 -6.52 7.39 6.73
N ILE A 187 -7.26 6.34 6.38
CA ILE A 187 -8.44 5.89 7.08
C ILE A 187 -8.05 4.77 8.06
N LYS A 188 -8.74 4.66 9.20
CA LYS A 188 -8.61 3.53 10.13
C LYS A 188 -9.50 2.42 9.65
N ASP A 189 -8.85 1.31 9.36
CA ASP A 189 -9.49 0.08 8.98
C ASP A 189 -9.85 -0.75 10.20
N THR A 190 -11.12 -1.14 10.27
CA THR A 190 -11.63 -1.94 11.39
C THR A 190 -12.05 -3.34 10.95
N ARG A 191 -12.10 -3.61 9.64
CA ARG A 191 -12.69 -4.83 9.07
C ARG A 191 -11.69 -5.74 8.34
N LEU A 192 -10.42 -5.37 8.24
CA LEU A 192 -9.39 -6.25 7.68
C LEU A 192 -9.33 -7.62 8.40
N PRO A 193 -9.35 -7.72 9.74
CA PRO A 193 -9.37 -9.02 10.41
C PRO A 193 -10.59 -9.87 10.06
N HIS A 194 -11.75 -9.24 9.87
CA HIS A 194 -12.98 -9.93 9.47
C HIS A 194 -12.87 -10.47 8.04
N GLY A 195 -12.30 -9.69 7.12
CA GLY A 195 -12.04 -10.13 5.75
C GLY A 195 -11.05 -11.30 5.70
N MET A 196 -9.97 -11.25 6.49
CA MET A 196 -9.02 -12.35 6.60
C MET A 196 -9.66 -13.62 7.19
N VAL A 197 -10.45 -13.51 8.25
CA VAL A 197 -11.18 -14.65 8.84
C VAL A 197 -12.21 -15.22 7.87
N SER A 198 -12.92 -14.37 7.13
CA SER A 198 -13.88 -14.80 6.09
C SER A 198 -13.18 -15.64 5.01
N LEU A 199 -12.00 -15.20 4.58
CA LEU A 199 -11.16 -15.95 3.63
C LEU A 199 -10.71 -17.30 4.21
N MET A 200 -10.29 -17.33 5.49
CA MET A 200 -9.91 -18.58 6.16
C MET A 200 -11.06 -19.58 6.22
N LEU A 201 -12.27 -19.10 6.51
CA LEU A 201 -13.46 -19.95 6.60
C LEU A 201 -13.79 -20.57 5.25
N GLN A 202 -13.73 -19.78 4.18
CA GLN A 202 -13.95 -20.26 2.83
C GLN A 202 -13.03 -21.43 2.46
N PHE A 203 -11.73 -21.32 2.80
CA PHE A 203 -10.75 -22.35 2.47
C PHE A 203 -10.56 -23.40 3.58
N GLY A 204 -11.37 -23.36 4.64
CA GLY A 204 -11.29 -24.31 5.75
C GLY A 204 -9.99 -24.24 6.56
N TRP A 205 -9.32 -23.09 6.57
CA TRP A 205 -8.10 -22.87 7.35
C TRP A 205 -8.42 -22.70 8.82
N THR A 206 -8.09 -23.71 9.62
CA THR A 206 -8.37 -23.74 11.07
C THR A 206 -7.10 -23.63 11.93
N TRP A 207 -5.94 -23.82 11.31
CA TRP A 207 -4.64 -23.79 11.98
C TRP A 207 -3.67 -22.87 11.22
N VAL A 208 -3.44 -21.68 11.78
CA VAL A 208 -2.77 -20.56 11.07
C VAL A 208 -1.65 -19.97 11.93
N GLY A 209 -0.51 -19.64 11.33
CA GLY A 209 0.56 -18.87 11.99
C GLY A 209 0.34 -17.37 11.85
N LEU A 210 0.85 -16.58 12.79
CA LEU A 210 0.75 -15.12 12.73
C LEU A 210 2.09 -14.45 13.04
N ILE A 211 2.43 -13.46 12.22
CA ILE A 211 3.66 -12.68 12.32
C ILE A 211 3.29 -11.21 12.19
N ILE A 212 3.67 -10.41 13.19
CA ILE A 212 3.28 -9.00 13.28
C ILE A 212 4.47 -8.12 13.68
N SER A 213 4.41 -6.84 13.34
CA SER A 213 5.30 -5.85 13.94
C SER A 213 5.01 -5.71 15.45
N ASP A 214 6.06 -5.59 16.26
CA ASP A 214 5.97 -5.36 17.70
C ASP A 214 5.74 -3.87 17.99
N ASN A 215 4.56 -3.38 17.60
CA ASN A 215 4.09 -2.01 17.80
C ASN A 215 2.59 -1.98 18.10
N ASP A 216 2.05 -0.80 18.46
CA ASP A 216 0.64 -0.65 18.85
C ASP A 216 -0.34 -1.14 17.79
N GLN A 217 -0.05 -0.90 16.50
CA GLN A 217 -0.89 -1.37 15.40
C GLN A 217 -0.91 -2.89 15.31
N GLY A 218 0.26 -3.53 15.42
CA GLY A 218 0.37 -4.99 15.42
C GLY A 218 -0.34 -5.62 16.61
N ILE A 219 -0.20 -5.03 17.80
CA ILE A 219 -0.88 -5.49 19.02
C ILE A 219 -2.41 -5.36 18.87
N GLN A 220 -2.89 -4.23 18.36
CA GLN A 220 -4.31 -4.02 18.10
C GLN A 220 -4.84 -5.04 17.09
N PHE A 221 -4.14 -5.22 15.96
CA PHE A 221 -4.52 -6.20 14.95
C PHE A 221 -4.56 -7.63 15.50
N LEU A 222 -3.59 -8.02 16.34
CA LEU A 222 -3.59 -9.32 17.01
C LEU A 222 -4.83 -9.51 17.90
N SER A 223 -5.23 -8.47 18.63
CA SER A 223 -6.42 -8.50 19.48
C SER A 223 -7.68 -8.72 18.63
N ASP A 224 -7.88 -7.86 17.62
CA ASP A 224 -9.07 -7.89 16.76
C ASP A 224 -9.18 -9.19 15.97
N LEU A 225 -8.06 -9.66 15.40
CA LEU A 225 -8.00 -10.93 14.68
C LEU A 225 -8.29 -12.11 15.61
N ARG A 226 -7.73 -12.13 16.81
CA ARG A 226 -7.96 -13.22 17.77
C ARG A 226 -9.43 -13.29 18.18
N GLU A 227 -10.07 -12.14 18.43
CA GLU A 227 -11.50 -12.08 18.75
C GLU A 227 -12.34 -12.71 17.62
N GLU A 228 -12.11 -12.29 16.37
CA GLU A 228 -12.86 -12.81 15.23
C GLU A 228 -12.56 -14.29 14.93
N MET A 229 -11.31 -14.73 15.09
CA MET A 229 -10.93 -16.14 14.94
C MET A 229 -11.61 -17.04 15.98
N GLN A 230 -11.69 -16.57 17.24
CA GLN A 230 -12.33 -17.33 18.33
C GLN A 230 -13.82 -17.55 18.08
N ARG A 231 -14.52 -16.56 17.52
CA ARG A 231 -15.94 -16.68 17.14
C ARG A 231 -16.19 -17.80 16.13
N HIS A 232 -15.18 -18.14 15.33
CA HIS A 232 -15.29 -19.12 14.24
C HIS A 232 -14.44 -20.39 14.46
N GLY A 233 -13.89 -20.59 15.66
CA GLY A 233 -13.13 -21.80 16.00
C GLY A 233 -11.79 -21.95 15.27
N ILE A 234 -11.19 -20.86 14.81
CA ILE A 234 -9.87 -20.85 14.17
C ILE A 234 -8.79 -20.61 15.23
N CYS A 235 -7.69 -21.36 15.14
CA CYS A 235 -6.62 -21.33 16.13
C CYS A 235 -5.31 -20.79 15.54
N LEU A 236 -4.61 -20.00 16.35
CA LEU A 236 -3.24 -19.57 16.08
C LEU A 236 -2.24 -20.64 16.54
N ALA A 237 -1.42 -21.13 15.61
CA ALA A 237 -0.37 -22.10 15.88
C ALA A 237 0.82 -21.46 16.61
N PHE A 238 1.16 -20.23 16.24
CA PHE A 238 2.19 -19.41 16.86
C PHE A 238 1.90 -17.93 16.57
N VAL A 239 2.49 -17.06 17.38
CA VAL A 239 2.50 -15.61 17.18
C VAL A 239 3.92 -15.11 17.33
N ASN A 240 4.49 -14.55 16.27
CA ASN A 240 5.80 -13.91 16.28
C ASN A 240 5.62 -12.39 16.22
N MET A 241 6.06 -11.69 17.26
CA MET A 241 6.12 -10.23 17.30
C MET A 241 7.55 -9.81 16.97
N ILE A 242 7.72 -9.15 15.83
CA ILE A 242 9.02 -8.75 15.29
C ILE A 242 9.34 -7.31 15.73
N PRO A 243 10.41 -7.07 16.52
CA PRO A 243 10.78 -5.76 17.03
C PRO A 243 11.10 -4.79 15.89
N GLU A 244 10.64 -3.53 15.96
CA GLU A 244 10.95 -2.52 14.94
C GLU A 244 12.46 -2.21 14.86
N THR A 245 13.18 -2.34 15.98
CA THR A 245 14.62 -2.07 16.06
C THR A 245 15.44 -3.27 15.61
N MET A 246 16.25 -3.08 14.56
CA MET A 246 17.18 -4.10 14.03
C MET A 246 18.08 -4.73 15.08
N GLN A 247 18.59 -3.94 16.05
CA GLN A 247 19.43 -4.45 17.13
C GLN A 247 18.73 -5.53 17.97
N ILE A 248 17.46 -5.31 18.33
CA ILE A 248 16.68 -6.26 19.12
C ILE A 248 16.30 -7.46 18.25
N TYR A 249 15.84 -7.20 17.02
CA TYR A 249 15.52 -8.24 16.05
C TYR A 249 16.66 -9.25 15.86
N MET A 250 17.90 -8.79 15.67
CA MET A 250 19.06 -9.67 15.45
C MET A 250 19.34 -10.63 16.62
N THR A 251 18.98 -10.25 17.85
CA THR A 251 19.13 -11.14 19.02
C THR A 251 18.10 -12.28 19.05
N LYS A 252 16.94 -12.07 18.41
CA LYS A 252 15.79 -12.99 18.44
C LYS A 252 15.52 -13.71 17.12
N ALA A 253 16.15 -13.29 16.01
CA ALA A 253 15.88 -13.80 14.66
C ALA A 253 15.83 -15.34 14.58
N LYS A 254 16.78 -16.03 15.22
CA LYS A 254 16.83 -17.51 15.25
C LYS A 254 15.61 -18.15 15.93
N ILE A 255 15.05 -17.49 16.95
CA ILE A 255 13.85 -17.97 17.66
C ILE A 255 12.65 -17.91 16.71
N TYR A 256 12.49 -16.79 16.00
CA TYR A 256 11.42 -16.63 15.01
C TYR A 256 11.53 -17.65 13.88
N ASP A 257 12.75 -17.89 13.38
CA ASP A 257 13.02 -18.94 12.38
C ASP A 257 12.58 -20.31 12.89
N GLN A 258 12.99 -20.69 14.10
CA GLN A 258 12.66 -21.99 14.69
C GLN A 258 11.14 -22.17 14.88
N GLN A 259 10.43 -21.15 15.38
CA GLN A 259 8.98 -21.19 15.55
C GLN A 259 8.26 -21.38 14.21
N LEU A 260 8.72 -20.70 13.16
CA LEU A 260 8.15 -20.86 11.81
C LEU A 260 8.41 -22.27 11.26
N ILE A 261 9.66 -22.73 11.26
CA ILE A 261 10.10 -24.00 10.68
C ILE A 261 9.41 -25.19 11.37
N THR A 262 9.34 -25.17 12.70
CA THR A 262 8.78 -26.29 13.49
C THR A 262 7.25 -26.33 13.48
N SER A 263 6.58 -25.26 13.06
CA SER A 263 5.13 -25.20 13.02
C SER A 263 4.54 -26.06 11.90
N SER A 264 3.45 -26.76 12.21
CA SER A 264 2.63 -27.49 11.24
C SER A 264 1.66 -26.61 10.46
N ALA A 265 1.55 -25.32 10.79
CA ALA A 265 0.66 -24.39 10.09
C ALA A 265 1.19 -24.12 8.67
N LYS A 266 0.36 -24.38 7.66
CA LYS A 266 0.71 -24.11 6.25
C LYS A 266 0.43 -22.67 5.85
N VAL A 267 -0.55 -22.04 6.49
CA VAL A 267 -0.95 -20.66 6.25
C VAL A 267 -0.33 -19.79 7.33
N VAL A 268 0.28 -18.68 6.93
CA VAL A 268 0.89 -17.71 7.83
C VAL A 268 0.46 -16.31 7.43
N ILE A 269 -0.18 -15.61 8.37
CA ILE A 269 -0.57 -14.21 8.21
C ILE A 269 0.60 -13.34 8.61
N ILE A 270 0.88 -12.33 7.80
CA ILE A 270 1.88 -11.30 8.04
C ILE A 270 1.16 -9.96 8.05
N TYR A 271 1.25 -9.24 9.16
CA TYR A 271 0.71 -7.90 9.31
C TYR A 271 1.80 -6.91 9.70
N GLY A 272 2.02 -5.89 8.87
CA GLY A 272 2.97 -4.83 9.18
C GLY A 272 3.24 -3.93 7.99
N GLU A 273 4.34 -3.18 8.09
CA GLU A 273 4.80 -2.23 7.07
C GLU A 273 6.03 -2.80 6.31
N MET A 274 6.11 -2.51 5.01
CA MET A 274 7.34 -2.74 4.23
C MET A 274 8.52 -1.88 4.75
N ASN A 275 9.74 -2.33 4.47
CA ASN A 275 11.01 -1.74 4.93
C ASN A 275 11.19 -1.73 6.45
N SER A 276 10.52 -2.66 7.14
CA SER A 276 10.70 -2.94 8.56
C SER A 276 11.58 -4.18 8.76
N THR A 277 11.94 -4.45 10.01
CA THR A 277 12.52 -5.74 10.44
C THR A 277 11.65 -6.95 10.06
N LEU A 278 10.34 -6.76 9.88
CA LEU A 278 9.42 -7.77 9.36
C LEU A 278 9.79 -8.17 7.92
N GLU A 279 10.15 -7.21 7.06
CA GLU A 279 10.59 -7.48 5.69
C GLU A 279 11.91 -8.23 5.66
N VAL A 280 12.82 -7.87 6.57
CA VAL A 280 14.10 -8.57 6.73
C VAL A 280 13.87 -10.02 7.17
N SER A 281 12.90 -10.25 8.06
CA SER A 281 12.47 -11.59 8.47
C SER A 281 11.90 -12.36 7.28
N PHE A 282 11.03 -11.72 6.51
CA PHE A 282 10.40 -12.31 5.33
C PHE A 282 11.43 -12.72 4.27
N ARG A 283 12.38 -11.84 3.95
CA ARG A 283 13.57 -12.12 3.10
C ARG A 283 14.39 -13.28 3.64
N ARG A 284 14.64 -13.28 4.96
CA ARG A 284 15.43 -14.31 5.63
C ARG A 284 14.80 -15.70 5.51
N TRP A 285 13.48 -15.83 5.73
CA TRP A 285 12.80 -17.12 5.58
C TRP A 285 12.83 -17.64 4.15
N ALA A 286 12.86 -16.72 3.20
CA ALA A 286 13.02 -17.07 1.80
C ALA A 286 14.41 -17.60 1.44
N TYR A 287 15.46 -17.12 2.11
CA TYR A 287 16.79 -17.73 2.06
C TYR A 287 16.84 -19.10 2.73
N LEU A 288 16.03 -19.33 3.77
CA LEU A 288 15.93 -20.62 4.46
C LEU A 288 15.10 -21.66 3.70
N GLY A 289 14.31 -21.25 2.69
CA GLY A 289 13.53 -22.17 1.85
C GLY A 289 12.19 -22.62 2.46
N GLU A 290 11.70 -21.94 3.49
CA GLU A 290 10.40 -22.20 4.16
C GLU A 290 9.12 -21.85 3.34
N GLN A 291 8.61 -22.76 2.53
CA GLN A 291 7.37 -22.49 1.77
C GLN A 291 6.12 -22.50 2.67
N ARG A 292 5.35 -21.41 2.64
CA ARG A 292 4.04 -21.26 3.29
C ARG A 292 3.06 -20.57 2.34
N ILE A 293 1.76 -20.68 2.65
CA ILE A 293 0.74 -19.80 2.09
C ILE A 293 0.80 -18.50 2.89
N TRP A 294 1.38 -17.47 2.30
CA TRP A 294 1.51 -16.16 2.91
C TRP A 294 0.25 -15.34 2.70
N VAL A 295 -0.32 -14.79 3.77
CA VAL A 295 -1.47 -13.86 3.71
C VAL A 295 -1.01 -12.50 4.27
N THR A 296 -1.09 -11.43 3.49
CA THR A 296 -0.53 -10.12 3.87
C THR A 296 -1.59 -9.01 3.87
N ASN A 297 -1.40 -8.00 4.74
CA ASN A 297 -2.24 -6.80 4.83
C ASN A 297 -2.00 -5.76 3.74
N SER A 298 -0.90 -5.90 3.02
CA SER A 298 -0.48 -5.00 1.95
C SER A 298 0.43 -5.79 1.01
N GLN A 299 0.85 -5.18 -0.08
CA GLN A 299 1.72 -5.82 -1.06
C GLN A 299 3.18 -5.82 -0.58
N TRP A 300 3.79 -7.00 -0.45
CA TRP A 300 5.20 -7.18 -0.06
C TRP A 300 6.05 -7.52 -1.29
N ASP A 301 6.78 -6.53 -1.80
CA ASP A 301 7.53 -6.66 -3.05
C ASP A 301 8.98 -7.11 -2.86
N VAL A 302 9.14 -8.20 -2.12
CA VAL A 302 10.43 -8.83 -1.90
C VAL A 302 10.78 -9.69 -3.10
N ILE A 303 11.71 -9.21 -3.94
CA ILE A 303 12.30 -10.02 -5.00
C ILE A 303 13.69 -10.44 -4.57
N ILE A 304 13.93 -11.74 -4.54
CA ILE A 304 15.24 -12.29 -4.25
C ILE A 304 15.93 -12.50 -5.58
N ASN A 305 17.12 -11.92 -5.71
CA ASN A 305 17.94 -12.08 -6.90
C ASN A 305 18.45 -13.54 -7.00
N LYS A 306 17.59 -14.45 -7.46
CA LYS A 306 17.95 -15.82 -7.82
C LYS A 306 18.15 -15.87 -9.33
N THR A 307 19.35 -16.28 -9.73
CA THR A 307 19.73 -16.55 -11.13
C THR A 307 19.21 -17.89 -11.64
N ASP A 308 18.60 -18.69 -10.76
CA ASP A 308 18.02 -20.00 -11.08
C ASP A 308 16.50 -19.91 -11.33
N PHE A 309 15.97 -20.75 -12.21
CA PHE A 309 14.58 -20.76 -12.67
C PHE A 309 13.59 -21.34 -11.63
N SER A 310 13.96 -21.40 -10.36
CA SER A 310 13.06 -21.81 -9.29
C SER A 310 11.95 -20.77 -9.13
N LEU A 311 10.69 -21.21 -8.94
CA LEU A 311 9.61 -20.30 -8.55
C LEU A 311 10.05 -19.46 -7.35
N ASP A 312 9.74 -18.18 -7.40
CA ASP A 312 10.07 -17.27 -6.31
C ASP A 312 9.40 -17.74 -5.02
N PHE A 313 10.04 -17.48 -3.90
CA PHE A 313 9.59 -17.95 -2.59
C PHE A 313 8.22 -17.40 -2.17
N PHE A 314 7.88 -16.22 -2.71
CA PHE A 314 6.62 -15.54 -2.46
C PHE A 314 5.56 -15.82 -3.53
N HIS A 315 5.82 -16.79 -4.41
CA HIS A 315 4.87 -17.22 -5.42
C HIS A 315 3.60 -17.76 -4.76
N GLY A 316 2.46 -17.15 -5.08
CA GLY A 316 1.16 -17.51 -4.52
C GLY A 316 0.81 -16.79 -3.22
N THR A 317 1.52 -15.71 -2.87
CA THR A 317 1.15 -14.84 -1.73
C THR A 317 -0.22 -14.24 -1.97
N VAL A 318 -1.09 -14.31 -0.97
CA VAL A 318 -2.40 -13.69 -0.96
C VAL A 318 -2.31 -12.34 -0.25
N THR A 319 -2.74 -11.28 -0.91
CA THR A 319 -2.62 -9.92 -0.40
C THR A 319 -3.98 -9.25 -0.38
N PHE A 320 -4.32 -8.65 0.76
CA PHE A 320 -5.43 -7.71 0.88
C PHE A 320 -4.95 -6.32 0.49
N ALA A 321 -5.74 -5.62 -0.31
CA ALA A 321 -5.54 -4.21 -0.64
C ALA A 321 -6.88 -3.48 -0.60
N HIS A 322 -6.87 -2.19 -0.29
CA HIS A 322 -8.10 -1.40 -0.31
C HIS A 322 -8.77 -1.40 -1.69
N HIS A 323 -10.08 -1.60 -1.69
CA HIS A 323 -10.88 -1.39 -2.89
C HIS A 323 -11.07 0.12 -3.10
N HIS A 324 -10.64 0.61 -4.26
CA HIS A 324 -10.83 2.00 -4.67
C HIS A 324 -11.64 2.02 -5.98
N SER A 325 -12.87 2.52 -5.89
CA SER A 325 -13.80 2.56 -7.03
C SER A 325 -13.29 3.44 -8.19
N GLY A 326 -12.44 4.43 -7.88
CA GLY A 326 -11.89 5.41 -8.83
C GLY A 326 -10.69 5.00 -9.64
N MET A 327 -10.25 3.75 -9.52
CA MET A 327 -9.06 3.25 -10.24
C MET A 327 -9.19 3.38 -11.76
N THR A 328 -10.42 3.47 -12.29
CA THR A 328 -10.72 3.73 -13.70
C THR A 328 -10.53 5.21 -14.10
N ILE A 329 -10.78 6.16 -13.20
CA ILE A 329 -10.61 7.60 -13.46
C ILE A 329 -9.12 7.94 -13.53
N PHE A 330 -8.32 7.50 -12.55
CA PHE A 330 -6.87 7.69 -12.56
C PHE A 330 -6.20 7.02 -13.76
N ARG A 331 -6.68 5.83 -14.12
CA ARG A 331 -6.24 5.12 -15.32
C ARG A 331 -6.42 5.97 -16.58
N ASN A 332 -7.62 6.47 -16.82
CA ASN A 332 -7.91 7.29 -18.00
C ASN A 332 -7.04 8.55 -18.04
N VAL A 333 -6.79 9.12 -16.87
CA VAL A 333 -5.93 10.29 -16.74
C VAL A 333 -4.47 9.96 -17.05
N MET A 334 -3.89 8.89 -16.47
CA MET A 334 -2.49 8.52 -16.71
C MET A 334 -2.22 8.28 -18.19
N GLN A 335 -3.20 7.78 -18.94
CA GLN A 335 -3.14 7.64 -20.40
C GLN A 335 -3.12 8.99 -21.15
N THR A 336 -3.61 10.08 -20.54
CA THR A 336 -3.72 11.41 -21.15
C THR A 336 -2.62 12.39 -20.73
N ILE A 337 -1.79 12.04 -19.74
CA ILE A 337 -0.68 12.89 -19.32
C ILE A 337 0.34 13.00 -20.46
N SER A 338 0.51 14.21 -20.98
CA SER A 338 1.59 14.51 -21.91
C SER A 338 2.91 14.55 -21.16
N THR A 339 3.73 13.52 -21.31
CA THR A 339 5.08 13.42 -20.71
C THR A 339 5.97 14.60 -21.06
N SER A 340 5.75 15.26 -22.19
CA SER A 340 6.50 16.44 -22.61
C SER A 340 6.32 17.65 -21.69
N LYS A 341 5.23 17.72 -20.92
CA LYS A 341 4.91 18.85 -20.03
C LYS A 341 5.62 18.78 -18.68
N TYR A 342 6.03 17.58 -18.24
CA TYR A 342 6.57 17.36 -16.89
C TYR A 342 7.99 16.79 -16.96
N PRO A 343 8.87 17.11 -16.00
CA PRO A 343 10.26 16.65 -16.01
C PRO A 343 10.43 15.15 -15.65
N VAL A 344 9.35 14.36 -15.73
CA VAL A 344 9.28 12.99 -15.24
C VAL A 344 9.19 12.01 -16.40
N ASP A 345 10.19 11.14 -16.50
CA ASP A 345 10.18 10.04 -17.45
C ASP A 345 9.22 8.92 -16.99
N ILE A 346 8.08 8.79 -17.67
CA ILE A 346 7.08 7.74 -17.39
C ILE A 346 7.62 6.33 -17.66
N SER A 347 8.71 6.15 -18.43
CA SER A 347 9.27 4.80 -18.62
C SER A 347 9.71 4.15 -17.29
N GLN A 348 10.06 4.95 -16.29
CA GLN A 348 10.40 4.48 -14.94
C GLN A 348 9.17 4.02 -14.14
N SER A 349 7.96 4.42 -14.54
CA SER A 349 6.70 3.98 -13.92
C SER A 349 6.39 2.50 -14.21
N MET A 350 7.01 1.90 -15.24
CA MET A 350 6.87 0.47 -15.58
C MET A 350 7.36 -0.48 -14.48
N LEU A 351 8.10 0.04 -13.49
CA LEU A 351 8.51 -0.70 -12.30
C LEU A 351 7.32 -0.96 -11.33
N GLY A 352 6.23 -0.19 -11.45
CA GLY A 352 4.98 -0.39 -10.73
C GLY A 352 4.07 -1.47 -11.35
N TRP A 353 2.92 -1.73 -10.73
CA TRP A 353 1.91 -2.64 -11.28
C TRP A 353 1.10 -1.97 -12.37
N ASN A 354 1.07 -2.60 -13.53
CA ASN A 354 0.33 -2.14 -14.69
C ASN A 354 -0.85 -3.06 -14.92
N HIS A 355 -2.06 -2.50 -14.99
CA HIS A 355 -3.24 -3.27 -15.31
C HIS A 355 -3.20 -3.76 -16.77
N PHE A 356 -3.71 -4.95 -17.02
CA PHE A 356 -4.04 -5.43 -18.35
C PHE A 356 -5.32 -6.26 -18.31
N ASN A 357 -6.10 -6.23 -19.39
CA ASN A 357 -7.25 -7.11 -19.50
C ASN A 357 -6.75 -8.53 -19.83
N CYS A 358 -6.93 -9.47 -18.90
CA CYS A 358 -6.57 -10.86 -19.09
C CYS A 358 -7.77 -11.76 -19.44
N SER A 359 -8.97 -11.18 -19.68
CA SER A 359 -10.09 -11.93 -20.24
C SER A 359 -9.72 -12.40 -21.65
N ILE A 360 -9.53 -13.71 -21.84
CA ILE A 360 -9.33 -14.29 -23.16
C ILE A 360 -10.71 -14.36 -23.83
N SER A 361 -10.91 -13.59 -24.90
CA SER A 361 -12.14 -13.69 -25.69
C SER A 361 -12.29 -15.14 -26.19
N ASP A 362 -13.41 -15.79 -25.86
CA ASP A 362 -13.78 -17.16 -26.22
C ASP A 362 -14.03 -17.29 -27.74
N ASN A 363 -13.02 -16.97 -28.55
CA ASN A 363 -13.12 -16.97 -30.00
C ASN A 363 -12.75 -18.37 -30.50
N ARG A 364 -13.70 -19.30 -30.37
CA ARG A 364 -13.58 -20.73 -30.74
C ARG A 364 -13.30 -21.00 -32.23
N HIS A 365 -12.99 -19.97 -33.04
CA HIS A 365 -12.76 -20.10 -34.48
C HIS A 365 -11.48 -19.45 -35.02
N SER A 366 -10.68 -18.74 -34.23
CA SER A 366 -9.30 -18.47 -34.63
C SER A 366 -8.45 -19.65 -34.18
N LYS A 367 -7.84 -20.36 -35.13
CA LYS A 367 -6.66 -21.20 -34.83
C LYS A 367 -5.80 -20.40 -33.87
N MET A 368 -5.48 -21.02 -32.73
CA MET A 368 -4.56 -20.48 -31.75
C MET A 368 -3.21 -20.32 -32.44
N ASP A 369 -3.03 -19.20 -33.15
CA ASP A 369 -1.75 -18.82 -33.71
C ASP A 369 -0.84 -18.74 -32.50
N HIS A 370 0.13 -19.65 -32.50
CA HIS A 370 1.16 -19.72 -31.47
C HIS A 370 1.66 -18.31 -31.19
N PHE A 371 1.34 -17.78 -30.00
CA PHE A 371 1.88 -16.53 -29.51
C PHE A 371 3.39 -16.69 -29.40
N THR A 372 4.07 -16.33 -30.48
CA THR A 372 5.51 -16.41 -30.59
C THR A 372 6.03 -15.10 -30.03
N PHE A 373 6.23 -15.04 -28.70
CA PHE A 373 6.76 -13.85 -28.03
C PHE A 373 8.24 -13.69 -28.37
N ASN A 374 8.52 -13.11 -29.54
CA ASN A 374 9.89 -12.88 -29.99
C ASN A 374 10.50 -11.59 -29.46
N ASN A 375 9.72 -10.69 -28.86
CA ASN A 375 10.24 -9.54 -28.13
C ASN A 375 9.31 -9.13 -26.99
N THR A 376 9.81 -9.15 -25.76
CA THR A 376 9.17 -8.55 -24.58
C THR A 376 8.78 -7.09 -24.85
N LEU A 377 9.59 -6.39 -25.65
CA LEU A 377 9.37 -4.99 -26.04
C LEU A 377 8.12 -4.78 -26.91
N GLU A 378 7.79 -5.72 -27.81
CA GLU A 378 6.58 -5.63 -28.65
C GLU A 378 5.32 -5.87 -27.82
N TRP A 379 5.36 -6.80 -26.86
CA TRP A 379 4.25 -7.04 -25.95
C TRP A 379 3.97 -5.84 -25.04
N LEU A 380 5.04 -5.20 -24.54
CA LEU A 380 4.99 -3.96 -23.75
C LEU A 380 4.47 -2.77 -24.58
N ALA A 381 4.84 -2.67 -25.86
CA ALA A 381 4.38 -1.61 -26.75
C ALA A 381 2.91 -1.77 -27.19
N LEU A 382 2.39 -3.01 -27.21
CA LEU A 382 1.01 -3.31 -27.61
C LEU A 382 -0.04 -2.98 -26.54
N HIS A 383 0.35 -2.92 -25.26
CA HIS A 383 -0.57 -2.65 -24.15
C HIS A 383 -0.33 -1.26 -23.58
N LYS A 384 -1.32 -0.37 -23.73
CA LYS A 384 -1.31 0.96 -23.10
C LYS A 384 -1.17 0.80 -21.58
N PHE A 385 -0.20 1.51 -21.00
CA PHE A 385 0.18 1.38 -19.59
C PHE A 385 -0.85 2.05 -18.68
N ASP A 386 -1.46 1.24 -17.82
CA ASP A 386 -2.40 1.69 -16.80
C ASP A 386 -1.75 1.50 -15.43
N MET A 387 -0.90 2.47 -15.07
CA MET A 387 -0.27 2.50 -13.75
C MET A 387 -1.35 2.62 -12.68
N VAL A 388 -1.29 1.73 -11.70
CA VAL A 388 -2.15 1.75 -10.53
C VAL A 388 -1.46 2.50 -9.40
N LEU A 389 -2.17 3.43 -8.76
CA LEU A 389 -1.69 4.09 -7.55
C LEU A 389 -1.56 3.10 -6.40
N SER A 390 -0.50 3.24 -5.63
CA SER A 390 -0.40 2.67 -4.28
C SER A 390 -1.40 3.34 -3.34
N GLU A 391 -1.64 2.74 -2.18
CA GLU A 391 -2.48 3.32 -1.13
C GLU A 391 -1.92 4.69 -0.68
N GLU A 392 -0.60 4.83 -0.59
CA GLU A 392 0.05 6.09 -0.28
C GLU A 392 -0.09 7.12 -1.41
N GLY A 393 -0.06 6.70 -2.67
CA GLY A 393 -0.34 7.57 -3.81
C GLY A 393 -1.79 8.06 -3.80
N TYR A 394 -2.74 7.19 -3.50
CA TYR A 394 -4.15 7.57 -3.36
C TYR A 394 -4.39 8.51 -2.17
N ASN A 395 -3.76 8.22 -1.03
CA ASN A 395 -3.75 9.09 0.14
C ASN A 395 -3.14 10.45 -0.18
N LEU A 396 -2.04 10.49 -0.92
CA LEU A 396 -1.40 11.73 -1.36
C LEU A 396 -2.32 12.55 -2.26
N TYR A 397 -3.00 11.91 -3.21
CA TYR A 397 -4.01 12.57 -4.05
C TYR A 397 -5.12 13.22 -3.22
N ASN A 398 -5.73 12.47 -2.30
CA ASN A 398 -6.76 13.00 -1.41
C ASN A 398 -6.21 14.11 -0.48
N ALA A 399 -4.94 14.04 -0.08
CA ALA A 399 -4.30 15.07 0.72
C ALA A 399 -4.15 16.39 -0.06
N VAL A 400 -3.80 16.33 -1.35
CA VAL A 400 -3.76 17.52 -2.23
C VAL A 400 -5.16 18.15 -2.34
N TYR A 401 -6.20 17.34 -2.52
CA TYR A 401 -7.58 17.83 -2.53
C TYR A 401 -8.01 18.45 -1.19
N ALA A 402 -7.65 17.83 -0.06
CA ALA A 402 -7.94 18.37 1.26
C ALA A 402 -7.30 19.76 1.44
N VAL A 403 -6.08 19.94 0.96
CA VAL A 403 -5.41 21.25 0.92
C VAL A 403 -6.15 22.24 0.02
N ALA A 404 -6.51 21.84 -1.19
CA ALA A 404 -7.21 22.70 -2.14
C ALA A 404 -8.56 23.19 -1.61
N HIS A 405 -9.37 22.30 -1.04
CA HIS A 405 -10.63 22.65 -0.40
C HIS A 405 -10.43 23.56 0.82
N THR A 406 -9.33 23.36 1.57
CA THR A 406 -8.99 24.23 2.71
C THR A 406 -8.67 25.64 2.24
N TYR A 407 -7.83 25.80 1.22
CA TYR A 407 -7.51 27.10 0.66
C TYR A 407 -8.70 27.76 -0.03
N HIS A 408 -9.54 26.99 -0.71
CA HIS A 408 -10.74 27.52 -1.35
C HIS A 408 -11.65 28.21 -0.33
N GLU A 409 -11.95 27.55 0.78
CA GLU A 409 -12.74 28.13 1.85
C GLU A 409 -12.06 29.34 2.51
N LEU A 410 -10.74 29.29 2.74
CA LEU A 410 -10.00 30.45 3.27
C LEU A 410 -10.08 31.67 2.33
N ILE A 411 -10.01 31.44 1.02
CA ILE A 411 -10.15 32.49 0.01
C ILE A 411 -11.58 33.04 0.00
N LEU A 412 -12.60 32.17 0.10
CA LEU A 412 -13.99 32.60 0.21
C LEU A 412 -14.19 33.50 1.44
N GLN A 413 -13.67 33.09 2.61
CA GLN A 413 -13.73 33.91 3.84
C GLN A 413 -13.00 35.26 3.70
N GLN A 414 -11.87 35.31 2.98
CA GLN A 414 -11.17 36.57 2.67
C GLN A 414 -12.03 37.50 1.82
N VAL A 415 -12.66 36.97 0.76
CA VAL A 415 -13.52 37.74 -0.14
C VAL A 415 -14.78 38.25 0.57
N GLU A 416 -15.45 37.39 1.34
CA GLU A 416 -16.67 37.75 2.08
C GLU A 416 -16.41 38.78 3.19
N SER A 417 -15.28 38.67 3.89
CA SER A 417 -14.94 39.59 4.98
C SER A 417 -14.51 40.98 4.51
N GLN A 418 -14.45 41.23 3.19
CA GLN A 418 -13.95 42.47 2.58
C GLN A 418 -12.59 42.92 3.12
N LYS A 419 -11.80 42.00 3.70
CA LYS A 419 -10.45 42.29 4.14
C LYS A 419 -9.66 42.61 2.89
N VAL A 420 -9.21 43.85 2.76
CA VAL A 420 -8.22 44.25 1.76
C VAL A 420 -6.88 43.62 2.16
N SER A 421 -6.72 42.32 1.92
CA SER A 421 -5.38 41.74 1.89
C SER A 421 -4.69 42.30 0.65
N LYS A 422 -3.44 42.72 0.77
CA LYS A 422 -2.66 43.20 -0.39
C LYS A 422 -2.48 42.11 -1.45
N HIS A 423 -2.57 40.84 -1.05
CA HIS A 423 -2.41 39.66 -1.89
C HIS A 423 -3.46 38.60 -1.49
N LYS A 424 -4.30 38.15 -2.42
CA LYS A 424 -5.28 37.07 -2.26
C LYS A 424 -4.54 35.73 -2.22
N GLY A 425 -5.00 34.79 -1.39
CA GLY A 425 -4.34 33.48 -1.27
C GLY A 425 -3.01 33.49 -0.51
N LEU A 426 -2.74 34.57 0.23
CA LEU A 426 -1.70 34.62 1.26
C LEU A 426 -2.35 34.43 2.64
N PHE A 427 -1.88 33.43 3.38
CA PHE A 427 -2.37 33.12 4.73
C PHE A 427 -1.23 33.23 5.72
N THR A 428 -1.46 33.89 6.86
CA THR A 428 -0.41 34.10 7.88
C THR A 428 -0.76 33.42 9.21
N ASP A 429 -2.04 33.10 9.44
CA ASP A 429 -2.54 32.44 10.64
C ASP A 429 -2.58 30.92 10.47
N CYS A 430 -1.54 30.25 10.93
CA CYS A 430 -1.46 28.80 10.87
C CYS A 430 -2.48 28.06 11.73
N GLN A 431 -2.95 28.68 12.82
CA GLN A 431 -3.96 28.06 13.67
C GLN A 431 -5.30 28.02 12.94
N GLN A 432 -5.66 29.08 12.23
CA GLN A 432 -6.85 29.11 11.38
C GLN A 432 -6.76 28.06 10.26
N VAL A 433 -5.63 28.02 9.54
CA VAL A 433 -5.42 27.06 8.44
C VAL A 433 -5.53 25.62 8.96
N ALA A 434 -4.88 25.29 10.09
CA ALA A 434 -4.91 23.96 10.67
C ALA A 434 -6.30 23.56 11.19
N SER A 435 -7.00 24.47 11.86
CA SER A 435 -8.36 24.22 12.36
C SER A 435 -9.34 23.92 11.23
N LEU A 436 -9.23 24.66 10.13
CA LEU A 436 -10.05 24.46 8.94
C LEU A 436 -9.69 23.15 8.24
N LEU A 437 -8.41 22.85 8.07
CA LEU A 437 -7.93 21.60 7.49
C LEU A 437 -8.43 20.38 8.28
N LYS A 438 -8.33 20.43 9.61
CA LYS A 438 -8.79 19.36 10.51
C LYS A 438 -10.26 19.00 10.28
N THR A 439 -11.09 20.00 9.99
CA THR A 439 -12.54 19.85 9.91
C THR A 439 -13.10 19.64 8.51
N ARG A 440 -12.24 19.52 7.49
CA ARG A 440 -12.70 19.36 6.11
C ARG A 440 -13.40 18.04 5.85
N VAL A 441 -14.51 18.17 5.14
CA VAL A 441 -15.25 17.09 4.54
C VAL A 441 -15.53 17.48 3.09
N PHE A 442 -15.19 16.62 2.14
CA PHE A 442 -15.41 16.86 0.72
C PHE A 442 -15.59 15.53 -0.02
N THR A 443 -16.19 15.58 -1.20
CA THR A 443 -16.24 14.45 -2.12
C THR A 443 -15.11 14.62 -3.12
N ASN A 444 -14.22 13.63 -3.22
CA ASN A 444 -13.14 13.66 -4.20
C ASN A 444 -13.69 13.44 -5.62
N PRO A 445 -12.90 13.67 -6.69
CA PRO A 445 -13.38 13.49 -8.07
C PRO A 445 -13.82 12.07 -8.44
N VAL A 446 -13.43 11.09 -7.62
CA VAL A 446 -13.85 9.69 -7.73
C VAL A 446 -15.27 9.46 -7.20
N GLY A 447 -15.82 10.40 -6.42
CA GLY A 447 -17.13 10.26 -5.78
C GLY A 447 -17.07 9.72 -4.34
N GLU A 448 -15.88 9.55 -3.78
CA GLU A 448 -15.69 9.08 -2.40
C GLU A 448 -15.68 10.26 -1.42
N LEU A 449 -16.33 10.07 -0.26
CA LEU A 449 -16.36 11.06 0.81
C LEU A 449 -15.05 11.00 1.62
N VAL A 450 -14.29 12.09 1.61
CA VAL A 450 -13.09 12.26 2.42
C VAL A 450 -13.42 13.12 3.63
N ASN A 451 -13.18 12.60 4.84
CA ASN A 451 -13.45 13.28 6.11
C ASN A 451 -12.17 13.39 6.95
N MET A 452 -11.73 14.62 7.21
CA MET A 452 -10.51 14.90 7.98
C MET A 452 -10.72 14.80 9.51
N ASN A 453 -11.96 14.93 9.99
CA ASN A 453 -12.34 14.92 11.41
C ASN A 453 -12.54 13.49 11.95
N HIS A 454 -13.25 12.65 11.20
CA HIS A 454 -13.62 11.30 11.60
C HIS A 454 -13.02 10.30 10.61
N ARG A 455 -12.12 9.44 11.09
CA ARG A 455 -11.31 8.56 10.24
C ARG A 455 -11.56 7.08 10.44
N GLU A 456 -12.64 6.66 11.09
CA GLU A 456 -12.98 5.24 11.12
C GLU A 456 -13.92 4.91 9.97
N ASN A 457 -13.51 3.97 9.11
CA ASN A 457 -14.39 3.39 8.10
C ASN A 457 -14.76 1.97 8.53
N GLN A 458 -16.02 1.80 8.90
CA GLN A 458 -16.60 0.51 9.27
C GLN A 458 -17.01 -0.31 8.04
N CYS A 459 -17.01 0.31 6.85
CA CYS A 459 -17.36 -0.28 5.57
C CYS A 459 -16.17 -0.34 4.60
N ALA A 460 -14.93 -0.40 5.09
CA ALA A 460 -13.75 -0.46 4.24
C ALA A 460 -13.77 -1.75 3.39
N GLU A 461 -13.86 -1.59 2.07
CA GLU A 461 -13.88 -2.69 1.12
C GLU A 461 -12.46 -3.10 0.75
N TYR A 462 -12.25 -4.39 0.48
CA TYR A 462 -10.93 -4.94 0.13
C TYR A 462 -11.01 -5.76 -1.13
N ASP A 463 -10.00 -5.62 -1.97
CA ASP A 463 -9.69 -6.57 -3.03
C ASP A 463 -8.58 -7.51 -2.58
N ILE A 464 -8.78 -8.79 -2.87
CA ILE A 464 -7.89 -9.87 -2.49
C ILE A 464 -7.20 -10.36 -3.76
N PHE A 465 -5.88 -10.29 -3.74
CA PHE A 465 -5.03 -10.63 -4.87
C PHE A 465 -4.16 -11.83 -4.58
N ILE A 466 -3.88 -12.63 -5.60
CA ILE A 466 -2.76 -13.56 -5.60
C ILE A 466 -1.60 -12.98 -6.43
N ILE A 467 -0.39 -13.07 -5.89
CA ILE A 467 0.82 -12.56 -6.54
C ILE A 467 1.68 -13.75 -6.96
N TRP A 468 1.96 -13.82 -8.26
CA TRP A 468 2.90 -14.76 -8.86
C TRP A 468 4.14 -14.02 -9.33
N ASN A 469 5.23 -14.22 -8.61
CA ASN A 469 6.54 -13.78 -9.05
C ASN A 469 7.21 -14.89 -9.87
N PHE A 470 7.79 -14.52 -11.01
CA PHE A 470 8.51 -15.37 -11.92
C PHE A 470 9.99 -14.97 -11.98
N PRO A 471 10.88 -15.89 -12.41
CA PRO A 471 12.28 -15.55 -12.67
C PRO A 471 12.43 -14.34 -13.60
N GLN A 472 13.55 -13.62 -13.50
CA GLN A 472 13.83 -12.39 -14.27
C GLN A 472 12.97 -11.17 -13.89
N GLY A 473 12.26 -11.22 -12.75
CA GLY A 473 11.58 -10.05 -12.19
C GLY A 473 10.18 -9.79 -12.74
N LEU A 474 9.64 -10.70 -13.57
CA LEU A 474 8.25 -10.63 -14.02
C LEU A 474 7.32 -10.98 -12.85
N GLY A 475 6.45 -10.05 -12.48
CA GLY A 475 5.37 -10.28 -11.52
C GLY A 475 4.02 -10.27 -12.23
N LEU A 476 3.14 -11.18 -11.83
CA LEU A 476 1.72 -11.19 -12.19
C LEU A 476 0.89 -11.10 -10.90
N LYS A 477 -0.12 -10.26 -10.90
CA LYS A 477 -1.05 -10.05 -9.79
C LYS A 477 -2.46 -10.21 -10.33
N VAL A 478 -3.25 -11.09 -9.73
CA VAL A 478 -4.60 -11.41 -10.20
C VAL A 478 -5.57 -11.23 -9.04
N LYS A 479 -6.67 -10.51 -9.27
CA LYS A 479 -7.75 -10.38 -8.31
C LYS A 479 -8.49 -11.71 -8.20
N ILE A 480 -8.55 -12.29 -6.99
CA ILE A 480 -9.21 -13.58 -6.74
C ILE A 480 -10.50 -13.45 -5.95
N ALA A 481 -10.65 -12.38 -5.16
CA ALA A 481 -11.86 -12.12 -4.39
C ALA A 481 -11.98 -10.63 -4.02
N SER A 482 -13.14 -10.25 -3.50
CA SER A 482 -13.40 -8.97 -2.85
C SER A 482 -14.14 -9.20 -1.53
N TYR A 483 -13.88 -8.36 -0.54
CA TYR A 483 -14.54 -8.35 0.75
C TYR A 483 -15.29 -7.02 0.98
N PHE A 484 -16.60 -7.12 1.20
CA PHE A 484 -17.56 -6.02 1.36
C PHE A 484 -18.20 -6.09 2.76
N PRO A 485 -17.60 -5.49 3.81
CA PRO A 485 -18.04 -5.66 5.19
C PRO A 485 -19.45 -5.17 5.52
N CYS A 486 -20.01 -4.27 4.70
CA CYS A 486 -21.35 -3.71 4.91
C CYS A 486 -22.44 -4.41 4.10
N PHE A 487 -22.09 -5.49 3.40
CA PHE A 487 -23.05 -6.37 2.76
C PHE A 487 -23.58 -7.40 3.76
N PRO A 488 -24.74 -8.04 3.48
CA PRO A 488 -25.24 -9.18 4.25
C PRO A 488 -24.17 -10.28 4.37
N HIS A 489 -24.16 -11.02 5.49
CA HIS A 489 -23.08 -11.95 5.85
C HIS A 489 -22.72 -12.97 4.75
N ASP A 490 -23.71 -13.43 4.00
CA ASP A 490 -23.57 -14.38 2.87
C ASP A 490 -22.95 -13.75 1.61
N GLN A 491 -22.83 -12.43 1.56
CA GLN A 491 -22.35 -11.67 0.39
C GLN A 491 -21.12 -10.82 0.70
N GLN A 492 -20.61 -10.89 1.93
CA GLN A 492 -19.44 -10.11 2.33
C GLN A 492 -18.18 -10.56 1.60
N LEU A 493 -17.96 -11.87 1.43
CA LEU A 493 -16.85 -12.37 0.61
C LEU A 493 -17.38 -12.81 -0.75
N ARG A 494 -16.86 -12.20 -1.82
CA ARG A 494 -17.16 -12.60 -3.20
C ARG A 494 -15.89 -13.12 -3.84
N ILE A 495 -15.89 -14.37 -4.25
CA ILE A 495 -14.77 -15.01 -4.92
C ILE A 495 -15.04 -14.97 -6.42
N SER A 496 -13.98 -14.79 -7.21
CA SER A 496 -14.09 -14.91 -8.66
C SER A 496 -14.52 -16.34 -9.02
N GLU A 497 -15.56 -16.47 -9.86
CA GLU A 497 -16.25 -17.73 -10.20
C GLU A 497 -15.28 -18.85 -10.62
N ASP A 498 -14.13 -18.50 -11.18
CA ASP A 498 -13.19 -19.46 -11.76
C ASP A 498 -12.19 -20.05 -10.75
N LEU A 499 -12.15 -19.52 -9.54
CA LEU A 499 -11.45 -20.15 -8.42
C LEU A 499 -12.29 -21.26 -7.78
N GLU A 500 -13.63 -21.17 -7.82
CA GLU A 500 -14.54 -22.19 -7.27
C GLU A 500 -14.35 -23.55 -7.96
N TRP A 501 -14.07 -23.55 -9.27
CA TRP A 501 -13.77 -24.75 -10.05
C TRP A 501 -12.37 -25.33 -9.78
N ALA A 502 -11.37 -24.47 -9.48
CA ALA A 502 -10.02 -24.92 -9.15
C ALA A 502 -9.94 -25.59 -7.77
N THR A 503 -10.85 -25.25 -6.85
CA THR A 503 -10.97 -25.90 -5.54
C THR A 503 -11.50 -27.33 -5.59
N GLU A 504 -12.28 -27.70 -6.62
CA GLU A 504 -12.78 -29.07 -6.80
C GLU A 504 -11.75 -30.01 -7.44
N GLY A 505 -10.72 -29.46 -8.12
CA GLY A 505 -9.79 -30.18 -8.98
C GLY A 505 -8.32 -30.18 -8.54
N THR A 506 -8.00 -30.36 -7.25
CA THR A 506 -6.62 -30.55 -6.71
C THR A 506 -5.59 -29.44 -7.00
N LEU A 507 -5.25 -28.64 -5.98
CA LEU A 507 -3.88 -28.34 -5.51
C LEU A 507 -3.93 -27.49 -4.21
N ILE A 508 -3.67 -28.15 -3.08
CA ILE A 508 -2.96 -27.65 -1.88
C ILE A 508 -3.48 -26.33 -1.24
N TRP A 509 -4.62 -26.37 -0.57
CA TRP A 509 -5.03 -25.32 0.39
C TRP A 509 -5.47 -25.85 1.77
N ASN A 510 -5.19 -27.12 2.10
CA ASN A 510 -5.67 -27.69 3.36
C ASN A 510 -4.67 -27.46 4.51
N SER A 511 -5.02 -26.56 5.45
CA SER A 511 -4.36 -26.37 6.75
C SER A 511 -5.32 -26.76 7.89
N VAL A 512 -5.39 -28.08 8.17
CA VAL A 512 -6.23 -28.66 9.24
C VAL A 512 -5.35 -29.47 10.18
N ARG A 513 -5.57 -29.34 11.50
CA ARG A 513 -4.85 -30.13 12.51
C ARG A 513 -5.40 -31.57 12.53
N GLY A 514 -4.55 -32.55 12.24
CA GLY A 514 -4.88 -33.96 12.46
C GLY A 514 -4.96 -34.26 13.95
N VAL A 515 -6.17 -34.48 14.46
CA VAL A 515 -6.36 -35.06 15.80
C VAL A 515 -6.16 -36.57 15.65
N GLN A 516 -4.96 -37.07 15.96
CA GLN A 516 -4.80 -38.49 16.26
C GLN A 516 -5.52 -38.74 17.59
N MET A 517 -6.74 -39.29 17.52
CA MET A 517 -7.33 -39.96 18.67
C MET A 517 -6.43 -41.15 19.01
N ILE A 518 -5.59 -40.98 20.01
CA ILE A 518 -4.93 -42.10 20.69
C ILE A 518 -6.05 -42.88 21.38
N ASN A 519 -6.47 -43.99 20.76
CA ASN A 519 -7.28 -45.01 21.43
C ASN A 519 -6.47 -45.54 22.61
N MET A 520 -6.75 -45.04 23.82
CA MET A 520 -6.32 -45.71 25.04
C MET A 520 -7.07 -47.04 25.17
N PRO A 521 -6.39 -48.15 25.51
CA PRO A 521 -7.05 -49.43 25.70
C PRO A 521 -7.94 -49.37 26.95
N THR A 522 -9.21 -49.74 26.77
CA THR A 522 -10.20 -49.90 27.83
C THR A 522 -9.69 -50.85 28.91
N GLN A 523 -9.34 -50.34 30.08
CA GLN A 523 -9.20 -51.14 31.29
C GLN A 523 -10.60 -51.56 31.77
N SER A 524 -10.80 -52.88 31.84
CA SER A 524 -11.94 -53.55 32.46
C SER A 524 -12.10 -53.14 33.94
N ARG A 525 -13.27 -52.61 34.31
CA ARG A 525 -13.69 -52.50 35.73
C ARG A 525 -14.25 -53.83 36.23
N PRO A 526 -13.92 -54.27 37.46
CA PRO A 526 -14.55 -55.42 38.07
C PRO A 526 -15.92 -55.04 38.67
N THR A 527 -16.84 -55.99 38.56
CA THR A 527 -18.17 -56.05 39.18
C THR A 527 -18.10 -55.97 40.69
N ALA A 528 -18.89 -55.08 41.30
CA ALA A 528 -19.23 -55.12 42.72
C ALA A 528 -20.75 -55.28 42.87
N SER A 529 -21.11 -56.43 43.41
CA SER A 529 -22.43 -56.87 43.86
C SER A 529 -22.96 -55.99 44.99
N LYS A 530 -24.25 -55.63 44.91
CA LYS A 530 -25.04 -55.18 46.06
C LYS A 530 -25.82 -56.39 46.60
N GLU A 531 -25.50 -56.83 47.80
CA GLU A 531 -26.44 -57.49 48.70
C GLU A 531 -26.46 -56.71 50.01
N LEU A 532 -27.68 -56.28 50.37
CA LEU A 532 -28.18 -55.61 51.59
C LEU A 532 -27.46 -54.35 52.11
#